data_AF-A0A087GPF4-F1
#
_entry.id   AF-A0A087GPF4-F1
#
_cell.length_a   1.000
_cell.length_b   1.000
_cell.length_c   1.000
_cell.angle_alpha   90.00
_cell.angle_beta   90.00
_cell.angle_gamma   90.00
#
_symmetry.space_group_name_H-M   'P 1'
#
loop_
_entity.id
_entity.type
_entity.pdbx_description
1 polymer ?
#
loop_
_entity_poly.entity_id
_entity_poly.type
_entity_poly.pdbx_seq_one_letter_code
_entity_poly.pdbx_strand_id
1 'polypeptide(L)'
;MAETETIRFNATSPPQPSESDNPDANPMKETRKESEVEKKKKKSLRIWPPSQNSRDAVVNRLVETLTTVSIFSKRYGTLGSEEALIVAKNIEEEAYGVVLGGDGDGDGDGC
;
A
#
# COMPACT_ATOMS: atom_id res chain seq x y z
N MET A 1 -6.11 -17.27 -46.62
CA MET A 1 -6.21 -18.71 -46.27
C MET A 1 -5.19 -18.94 -45.17
N ALA A 2 -5.64 -19.49 -44.05
CA ALA A 2 -4.85 -19.65 -42.83
C ALA A 2 -3.94 -20.87 -42.93
N GLU A 3 -2.68 -20.75 -42.49
CA GLU A 3 -1.82 -21.89 -42.22
C GLU A 3 -1.41 -21.83 -40.75
N THR A 4 -2.02 -22.71 -39.96
CA THR A 4 -1.82 -22.86 -38.52
C THR A 4 -0.60 -23.72 -38.26
N GLU A 5 0.45 -23.16 -37.64
CA GLU A 5 1.61 -23.92 -37.18
C GLU A 5 1.22 -24.83 -36.00
N THR A 6 1.29 -26.14 -36.23
CA THR A 6 1.14 -27.19 -35.22
C THR A 6 2.54 -27.62 -34.79
N ILE A 7 2.95 -27.29 -33.56
CA ILE A 7 4.19 -27.83 -32.98
C ILE A 7 3.93 -28.35 -31.57
N ARG A 8 3.68 -29.68 -31.55
CA ARG A 8 3.95 -30.73 -30.55
C ARG A 8 4.34 -30.31 -29.12
N PHE A 9 3.48 -30.68 -28.17
CA PHE A 9 3.81 -30.82 -26.75
C PHE A 9 4.61 -32.11 -26.52
N ASN A 10 5.83 -32.01 -25.99
CA ASN A 10 6.53 -33.17 -25.46
C ASN A 10 6.41 -33.18 -23.93
N ALA A 11 5.43 -33.93 -23.42
CA ALA A 11 5.22 -34.14 -22.00
C ALA A 11 6.31 -35.10 -21.47
N THR A 12 7.21 -34.56 -20.66
CA THR A 12 8.19 -35.36 -19.91
C THR A 12 7.47 -36.17 -18.84
N SER A 13 7.59 -37.49 -18.94
CA SER A 13 6.94 -38.45 -18.05
C SER A 13 7.48 -38.34 -16.61
N PRO A 14 6.62 -38.49 -15.57
CA PRO A 14 7.06 -38.58 -14.18
C PRO A 14 7.64 -39.98 -13.87
N PRO A 15 8.74 -40.10 -13.10
CA PRO A 15 9.08 -41.37 -12.47
C PRO A 15 8.24 -41.61 -11.20
N GLN A 16 7.74 -42.84 -11.10
CA GLN A 16 6.87 -43.41 -10.09
C GLN A 16 7.55 -43.65 -8.71
N PRO A 17 6.75 -43.84 -7.64
CA PRO A 17 7.22 -43.87 -6.25
C PRO A 17 7.96 -45.18 -5.90
N SER A 18 9.09 -45.04 -5.20
CA SER A 18 9.75 -46.17 -4.53
C SER A 18 9.38 -46.14 -3.05
N GLU A 19 8.45 -47.02 -2.68
CA GLU A 19 8.25 -47.46 -1.30
C GLU A 19 9.48 -48.24 -0.84
N SER A 20 9.97 -47.94 0.37
CA SER A 20 10.91 -48.79 1.09
C SER A 20 10.66 -48.59 2.58
N ASP A 21 9.80 -49.46 3.12
CA ASP A 21 9.74 -49.78 4.53
C ASP A 21 11.11 -50.25 5.03
N ASN A 22 11.58 -49.68 6.14
CA ASN A 22 12.11 -50.49 7.23
C ASN A 22 12.03 -49.70 8.55
N PRO A 23 11.45 -50.29 9.61
CA PRO A 23 11.38 -49.70 10.93
C PRO A 23 12.61 -50.09 11.76
N ASP A 24 13.22 -49.15 12.47
CA ASP A 24 13.68 -49.41 13.84
C ASP A 24 13.95 -48.12 14.64
N ALA A 25 13.41 -48.15 15.85
CA ALA A 25 13.61 -47.36 17.08
C ALA A 25 14.80 -46.36 17.13
N ASN A 26 14.59 -45.06 17.44
CA ASN A 26 14.37 -44.41 18.77
C ASN A 26 15.67 -43.69 19.27
N PRO A 27 15.68 -42.68 20.18
CA PRO A 27 14.71 -41.67 20.62
C PRO A 27 15.16 -40.19 20.39
N MET A 28 14.18 -39.30 20.39
CA MET A 28 14.17 -38.01 21.13
C MET A 28 15.48 -37.20 21.24
N LYS A 29 15.60 -36.13 20.44
CA LYS A 29 16.26 -34.91 20.91
C LYS A 29 15.40 -33.69 20.59
N GLU A 30 14.54 -33.42 21.55
CA GLU A 30 13.89 -32.16 21.79
C GLU A 30 14.90 -31.02 21.66
N THR A 31 14.79 -30.24 20.58
CA THR A 31 15.16 -28.83 20.62
C THR A 31 13.94 -28.07 20.18
N ARG A 32 13.05 -27.84 21.16
CA ARG A 32 12.00 -26.83 21.09
C ARG A 32 12.72 -25.51 20.81
N LYS A 33 12.80 -25.10 19.53
CA LYS A 33 13.14 -23.73 19.17
C LYS A 33 11.95 -22.88 19.58
N GLU A 34 12.07 -22.49 20.84
CA GLU A 34 11.46 -21.37 21.52
C GLU A 34 10.87 -20.38 20.52
N SER A 35 9.57 -20.15 20.69
CA SER A 35 8.82 -19.09 20.05
C SER A 35 9.57 -17.77 20.19
N GLU A 36 10.30 -17.40 19.14
CA GLU A 36 10.72 -16.02 18.94
C GLU A 36 9.45 -15.26 18.60
N VAL A 37 8.71 -14.86 19.63
CA VAL A 37 7.87 -13.67 19.56
C VAL A 37 8.86 -12.53 19.33
N GLU A 38 9.26 -12.37 18.07
CA GLU A 38 9.94 -11.17 17.59
C GLU A 38 9.07 -10.02 18.10
N LYS A 39 9.57 -9.34 19.13
CA LYS A 39 8.97 -8.13 19.64
C LYS A 39 8.88 -7.20 18.44
N LYS A 40 7.70 -7.11 17.82
CA LYS A 40 7.36 -6.09 16.83
C LYS A 40 7.64 -4.76 17.50
N LYS A 41 8.85 -4.22 17.30
CA LYS A 41 9.18 -2.87 17.71
C LYS A 41 8.14 -2.00 17.03
N LYS A 42 7.30 -1.32 17.81
CA LYS A 42 6.40 -0.28 17.30
C LYS A 42 7.31 0.76 16.67
N LYS A 43 7.43 0.74 15.35
CA LYS A 43 8.22 1.72 14.60
C LYS A 43 7.36 2.97 14.55
N SER A 44 7.71 3.99 15.33
CA SER A 44 7.06 5.30 15.23
C SER A 44 7.40 5.88 13.86
N LEU A 45 6.37 6.06 13.02
CA LEU A 45 6.53 6.70 11.72
C LEU A 45 6.34 8.21 11.90
N ARG A 46 7.36 8.99 11.56
CA ARG A 46 7.24 10.45 11.45
C ARG A 46 6.77 10.78 10.04
N ILE A 47 5.46 10.67 9.83
CA ILE A 47 4.82 10.92 8.52
C ILE A 47 4.66 12.44 8.29
N TRP A 48 4.63 13.23 9.37
CA TRP A 48 4.47 14.68 9.35
C TRP A 48 5.77 15.40 9.82
N PRO A 49 6.15 16.54 9.22
CA PRO A 49 5.48 17.26 8.13
C PRO A 49 5.66 16.58 6.76
N PRO A 50 4.63 16.62 5.88
CA PRO A 50 4.69 16.02 4.56
C PRO A 50 5.78 16.71 3.72
N SER A 51 6.45 15.93 2.87
CA SER A 51 7.38 16.49 1.90
C SER A 51 6.67 17.34 0.86
N GLN A 52 7.37 18.28 0.21
CA GLN A 52 6.78 19.11 -0.85
C GLN A 52 6.14 18.28 -1.97
N ASN A 53 6.79 17.19 -2.39
CA ASN A 53 6.24 16.29 -3.40
C ASN A 53 4.91 15.66 -2.96
N SER A 54 4.78 15.32 -1.67
CA SER A 54 3.54 14.79 -1.10
C SER A 54 2.45 15.85 -1.05
N ARG A 55 2.81 17.10 -0.71
CA ARG A 55 1.90 18.25 -0.75
C ARG A 55 1.38 18.49 -2.18
N ASP A 56 2.28 18.51 -3.16
CA ASP A 56 1.91 18.70 -4.58
C ASP A 56 1.01 17.56 -5.09
N ALA A 57 1.25 16.32 -4.64
CA ALA A 57 0.38 15.18 -4.96
C ALA A 57 -1.04 15.35 -4.38
N VAL A 58 -1.16 15.92 -3.17
CA VAL A 58 -2.47 16.25 -2.57
C VAL A 58 -3.18 17.32 -3.40
N VAL A 59 -2.48 18.38 -3.82
CA VAL A 59 -3.05 19.42 -4.70
C VAL A 59 -3.57 18.80 -6.00
N ASN A 60 -2.77 17.98 -6.68
CA ASN A 60 -3.19 17.32 -7.92
C ASN A 60 -4.43 16.44 -7.71
N ARG A 61 -4.47 15.70 -6.60
CA ARG A 61 -5.63 14.87 -6.26
C ARG A 61 -6.88 15.70 -5.97
N LEU A 62 -6.73 16.84 -5.31
CA LEU A 62 -7.83 17.78 -5.07
C LEU A 62 -8.35 18.35 -6.39
N VAL A 63 -7.46 18.75 -7.30
CA VAL A 63 -7.83 19.23 -8.64
C VAL A 63 -8.62 18.18 -9.41
N GLU A 64 -8.14 16.93 -9.46
CA GLU A 64 -8.88 15.82 -10.07
C GLU A 64 -10.26 15.66 -9.43
N THR A 65 -10.35 15.74 -8.10
CA THR A 65 -11.61 15.57 -7.37
C THR A 65 -12.62 16.68 -7.67
N LEU A 66 -12.15 17.92 -7.81
CA LEU A 66 -13.00 19.10 -8.04
C LEU A 66 -13.40 19.26 -9.52
N THR A 67 -12.58 18.77 -10.45
CA THR A 67 -12.83 18.87 -11.90
C THR A 67 -13.60 17.68 -12.46
N THR A 68 -13.53 16.51 -11.83
CA THR A 68 -14.20 15.29 -12.32
C THR A 68 -15.58 15.08 -11.69
N VAL A 69 -16.45 14.38 -12.42
CA VAL A 69 -17.76 13.96 -11.90
C VAL A 69 -17.57 12.74 -10.99
N SER A 70 -17.42 12.99 -9.70
CA SER A 70 -17.24 12.03 -8.60
C SER A 70 -18.44 12.06 -7.65
N ILE A 71 -18.43 11.21 -6.62
CA ILE A 71 -19.48 11.18 -5.57
C ILE A 71 -19.67 12.54 -4.91
N PHE A 72 -18.61 13.36 -4.84
CA PHE A 72 -18.65 14.70 -4.27
C PHE A 72 -19.32 15.71 -5.21
N SER A 73 -19.06 15.64 -6.53
CA SER A 73 -19.57 16.63 -7.47
C SER A 73 -21.01 16.37 -7.96
N LYS A 74 -21.62 15.22 -7.63
CA LYS A 74 -23.04 14.95 -7.95
C LYS A 74 -24.04 15.96 -7.37
N ARG A 75 -23.74 16.58 -6.23
CA ARG A 75 -24.62 17.55 -5.56
C ARG A 75 -24.16 19.00 -5.68
N TYR A 76 -22.87 19.20 -5.94
CA TYR A 76 -22.24 20.53 -5.94
C TYR A 76 -21.71 20.98 -7.31
N GLY A 77 -21.70 20.09 -8.32
CA GLY A 77 -21.12 20.37 -9.63
C GLY A 77 -19.60 20.20 -9.66
N THR A 78 -19.00 20.49 -10.82
CA THR A 78 -17.55 20.44 -11.07
C THR A 78 -17.04 21.86 -11.35
N LEU A 79 -15.80 22.13 -10.95
CA LEU A 79 -15.12 23.40 -11.19
C LEU A 79 -14.31 23.37 -12.50
N GLY A 80 -14.02 24.54 -13.05
CA GLY A 80 -13.04 24.69 -14.14
C GLY A 80 -11.64 24.33 -13.66
N SER A 81 -10.77 23.86 -14.56
CA SER A 81 -9.44 23.38 -14.18
C SER A 81 -8.57 24.43 -13.50
N GLU A 82 -8.65 25.69 -13.92
CA GLU A 82 -7.87 26.79 -13.35
C GLU A 82 -8.39 27.17 -11.95
N GLU A 83 -9.71 27.34 -11.81
CA GLU A 83 -10.36 27.63 -10.54
C GLU A 83 -10.13 26.51 -9.52
N ALA A 84 -10.24 25.25 -9.95
CA ALA A 84 -9.97 24.09 -9.10
C ALA A 84 -8.53 24.08 -8.58
N LEU A 85 -7.56 24.52 -9.38
CA LEU A 85 -6.15 24.57 -9.02
C LEU A 85 -5.89 25.63 -7.93
N ILE A 86 -6.51 26.81 -8.06
CA ILE A 86 -6.43 27.88 -7.07
C ILE A 86 -7.06 27.42 -5.75
N VAL A 87 -8.28 26.87 -5.82
CA VAL A 87 -9.01 26.38 -4.64
C VAL A 87 -8.24 25.25 -3.95
N ALA A 88 -7.70 24.29 -4.72
CA ALA A 88 -6.93 23.18 -4.17
C ALA A 88 -5.67 23.63 -3.44
N LYS A 89 -4.95 24.63 -3.97
CA LYS A 89 -3.77 25.20 -3.32
C LYS A 89 -4.12 25.89 -2.01
N ASN A 90 -5.19 26.70 -2.00
CA ASN A 90 -5.64 27.38 -0.79
C ASN A 90 -6.02 26.38 0.31
N ILE A 91 -6.76 25.32 -0.04
CA ILE A 91 -7.14 24.26 0.91
C ILE A 91 -5.91 23.56 1.49
N GLU A 92 -4.91 23.25 0.65
CA GLU A 92 -3.68 22.59 1.10
C GLU A 92 -2.86 23.48 2.03
N GLU A 93 -2.70 24.76 1.68
CA GLU A 93 -1.93 25.72 2.48
C GLU A 93 -2.58 25.97 3.84
N GLU A 94 -3.91 26.17 3.88
CA GLU A 94 -4.65 26.32 5.13
C GLU A 94 -4.56 25.06 5.99
N ALA A 95 -4.75 23.87 5.40
CA ALA A 95 -4.66 22.61 6.14
C ALA A 95 -3.26 22.36 6.71
N TYR A 96 -2.21 22.65 5.94
CA TYR A 96 -0.82 22.57 6.41
C TYR A 96 -0.56 23.57 7.54
N GLY A 97 -1.02 24.81 7.40
CA GLY A 97 -0.85 25.88 8.39
C GLY A 97 -1.58 25.62 9.71
N VAL A 98 -2.80 25.10 9.67
CA VAL A 98 -3.60 24.78 10.88
C VAL A 98 -2.88 23.73 11.75
N VAL A 99 -2.27 22.72 11.15
CA VAL A 99 -1.55 21.66 11.88
C VAL A 99 -0.20 22.15 12.42
N LEU A 100 0.46 23.08 11.71
CA LEU A 100 1.71 23.68 12.20
C LEU A 100 1.48 24.71 13.32
N GLY A 101 0.35 25.41 13.31
CA GLY A 101 0.01 26.46 14.28
C GLY A 101 -0.70 25.97 15.54
N GLY A 102 -1.16 24.71 15.57
CA GLY A 102 -1.63 24.07 16.79
C GLY A 102 -0.43 23.60 17.60
N ASP A 103 -0.13 24.28 18.70
CA ASP A 103 0.74 23.73 19.74
C ASP A 103 0.30 22.29 20.02
N GLY A 104 1.16 21.34 19.65
CA GLY A 104 0.96 19.93 19.94
C GLY A 104 0.82 19.78 21.44
N ASP A 105 -0.42 19.59 21.89
CA ASP A 105 -0.73 19.28 23.28
C ASP A 105 -0.15 17.89 23.59
N GLY A 106 1.13 17.88 23.96
CA GLY A 106 1.78 16.94 24.86
C GLY A 106 1.89 15.46 24.49
N ASP A 107 1.14 14.93 23.53
CA ASP A 107 1.19 13.51 23.13
C ASP A 107 1.47 13.45 21.63
N GLY A 108 2.73 13.11 21.34
CA GLY A 108 3.36 13.25 20.04
C GLY A 108 2.96 12.15 19.08
N ASP A 109 1.77 12.25 18.55
CA ASP A 109 1.31 11.46 17.42
C ASP A 109 0.26 12.26 16.66
N GLY A 110 0.73 13.00 15.65
CA GLY A 110 -0.11 13.38 14.51
C GLY A 110 -0.49 12.13 13.70
N CYS A 111 -1.20 11.20 14.35
CA CYS A 111 -1.78 9.96 13.85
C CYS A 111 -3.22 9.86 14.33
#